data_AF-F2KJJ7-F1
#
_entry.id   AF-F2KJJ7-F1
#
_cell.length_a   1.000
_cell.length_b   1.000
_cell.length_c   1.000
_cell.angle_alpha   90.00
_cell.angle_beta   90.00
_cell.angle_gamma   90.00
#
_symmetry.space_group_name_H-M   'P 1'
#
loop_
_entity.id
_entity.type
_entity.pdbx_description
1 polymer ?
#
loop_
_entity_poly.entity_id
_entity_poly.type
_entity_poly.pdbx_seq_one_letter_code
_entity_poly.pdbx_strand_id
1 'polypeptide(L)'
;MSAADDAKKPVAPAVAVTDIAEYRPHEEQIVRLETSYAKLVVDCSTSEGLANAKEVRVDIRDVRYALANTTKTALVPYQQKVKEAQARVNQVKEFGDALKDRVLAIEAPIDEAIKAEEKRVADAKAERERVEAERVETIRAKITRFSSVAAAYASRSAAEVANILQSVKESVILPEEYAEFEAEGTIARDNAIEQLETLHRAAVDREEAATKLAAQQKELEELREKQRIADAEAEELRKQRAEEDRLRLKKQQDELDQQRRDMEAQQRQQRERDAQYQRDQEELARLRAQAAAPATVAEVVATPVAVQTAPAVVTEADPAPLEDVPADSNMPSASEVVEVVAMAFCVTNDEASAWLRTLSF
;
A
#
# COMPACT_ATOMS: atom_id res chain seq x y z
N MET A 1 -22.18 -72.19 98.65
CA MET A 1 -20.70 -72.21 98.74
C MET A 1 -20.23 -70.93 98.07
N SER A 2 -19.82 -69.92 98.85
CA SER A 2 -18.42 -69.59 99.20
C SER A 2 -17.66 -69.05 97.97
N ALA A 3 -16.95 -67.93 97.98
CA ALA A 3 -16.55 -67.02 99.04
C ALA A 3 -16.22 -65.62 98.44
N ALA A 4 -16.04 -64.66 99.34
CA ALA A 4 -15.48 -63.31 99.22
C ALA A 4 -14.40 -63.08 98.13
N ASP A 5 -14.34 -61.86 97.57
CA ASP A 5 -13.18 -60.98 97.83
C ASP A 5 -13.36 -59.50 97.39
N ASP A 6 -12.85 -58.62 98.25
CA ASP A 6 -12.16 -57.34 98.01
C ASP A 6 -12.74 -56.25 97.07
N ALA A 7 -13.54 -55.34 97.64
CA ALA A 7 -13.76 -54.01 97.07
C ALA A 7 -12.73 -53.00 97.62
N LYS A 8 -11.53 -53.02 97.02
CA LYS A 8 -10.44 -52.10 97.30
C LYS A 8 -10.83 -50.67 96.88
N LYS A 9 -11.00 -49.79 97.87
CA LYS A 9 -11.22 -48.34 97.74
C LYS A 9 -10.08 -47.71 96.93
N PRO A 10 -10.34 -46.90 95.88
CA PRO A 10 -9.26 -46.22 95.15
C PRO A 10 -8.61 -45.17 96.06
N VAL A 11 -7.34 -45.41 96.39
CA VAL A 11 -6.43 -44.46 97.03
C VAL A 11 -6.23 -43.30 96.05
N ALA A 12 -6.53 -42.08 96.49
CA ALA A 12 -6.32 -40.85 95.72
C ALA A 12 -4.84 -40.71 95.30
N PRO A 13 -4.54 -40.08 94.16
CA PRO A 13 -3.16 -39.84 93.74
C PRO A 13 -2.43 -39.01 94.81
N ALA A 14 -1.23 -39.44 95.20
CA ALA A 14 -0.33 -38.66 96.03
C ALA A 14 0.00 -37.36 95.30
N VAL A 15 -0.56 -36.26 95.77
CA VAL A 15 -0.23 -34.92 95.28
C VAL A 15 1.26 -34.72 95.56
N ALA A 16 2.06 -34.45 94.52
CA ALA A 16 3.45 -34.10 94.71
C ALA A 16 3.52 -32.86 95.63
N VAL A 17 4.11 -33.03 96.81
CA VAL A 17 4.25 -31.95 97.81
C VAL A 17 5.05 -30.83 97.16
N THR A 18 4.34 -29.79 96.75
CA THR A 18 4.93 -28.51 96.41
C THR A 18 4.87 -27.73 97.71
N ASP A 19 6.03 -27.38 98.29
CA ASP A 19 6.10 -26.60 99.53
C ASP A 19 5.61 -25.18 99.27
N ILE A 20 4.28 -25.01 99.30
CA ILE A 20 3.60 -23.72 99.17
C ILE A 20 3.36 -23.21 100.59
N ALA A 21 4.09 -22.17 100.97
CA ALA A 21 4.15 -21.69 102.34
C ALA A 21 2.77 -21.39 102.96
N GLU A 22 1.81 -20.93 102.15
CA GLU A 22 0.44 -20.63 102.55
C GLU A 22 -0.37 -21.87 102.98
N TYR A 23 0.01 -23.06 102.50
CA TYR A 23 -0.69 -24.31 102.81
C TYR A 23 -0.07 -25.12 103.94
N ARG A 24 1.16 -24.81 104.35
CA ARG A 24 1.89 -25.53 105.40
C ARG A 24 1.09 -25.71 106.72
N PRO A 25 0.36 -24.70 107.24
CA PRO A 25 -0.47 -24.89 108.44
C PRO A 25 -1.66 -25.84 108.22
N HIS A 26 -2.18 -25.93 107.00
CA HIS A 26 -3.28 -26.85 106.67
C HIS A 26 -2.79 -28.28 106.51
N GLU A 27 -1.56 -28.49 106.04
CA GLU A 27 -0.94 -29.82 105.99
C GLU A 27 -0.85 -30.44 107.39
N GLU A 28 -0.40 -29.67 108.39
CA GLU A 28 -0.36 -30.12 109.79
C GLU A 28 -1.77 -30.43 110.34
N GLN A 29 -2.77 -29.61 110.00
CA GLN A 29 -4.17 -29.83 110.39
C GLN A 29 -4.75 -31.10 109.74
N ILE A 30 -4.45 -31.36 108.47
CA ILE A 30 -4.88 -32.57 107.76
C ILE A 30 -4.26 -33.80 108.41
N VAL A 31 -2.95 -33.81 108.68
CA VAL A 31 -2.28 -34.93 109.37
C VAL A 31 -2.89 -35.18 110.75
N ARG A 32 -3.26 -34.12 111.48
CA ARG A 32 -3.99 -34.24 112.75
C ARG A 32 -5.36 -34.89 112.54
N LEU A 33 -6.16 -34.43 111.57
CA LEU A 33 -7.47 -35.00 111.27
C LEU A 33 -7.36 -36.47 110.87
N GLU A 34 -6.40 -36.80 110.00
CA GLU A 34 -6.11 -38.17 109.56
C GLU A 34 -5.75 -39.06 110.75
N THR A 35 -4.82 -38.63 111.61
CA THR A 35 -4.42 -39.39 112.81
C THR A 35 -5.56 -39.56 113.80
N SER A 36 -6.32 -38.49 114.06
CA SER A 36 -7.40 -38.49 115.07
C SER A 36 -8.61 -39.32 114.65
N TYR A 37 -8.90 -39.39 113.34
CA TYR A 37 -10.10 -40.05 112.83
C TYR A 37 -9.82 -41.34 112.03
N ALA A 38 -8.57 -41.74 111.82
CA ALA A 38 -8.20 -42.92 111.02
C ALA A 38 -8.88 -44.24 111.45
N LYS A 39 -9.23 -44.37 112.74
CA LYS A 39 -9.82 -45.59 113.32
C LYS A 39 -11.17 -45.34 113.99
N LEU A 40 -11.75 -44.15 113.80
CA LEU A 40 -13.01 -43.79 114.45
C LEU A 40 -14.19 -44.46 113.74
N VAL A 41 -14.86 -45.38 114.43
CA VAL A 41 -16.12 -46.00 114.00
C VAL A 41 -17.25 -45.34 114.78
N VAL A 42 -18.12 -44.59 114.10
CA VAL A 42 -19.22 -43.88 114.74
C VAL A 42 -20.55 -44.55 114.40
N ASP A 43 -21.31 -44.97 115.41
CA ASP A 43 -22.66 -45.50 115.25
C ASP A 43 -23.71 -44.38 115.33
N CYS A 44 -24.07 -43.84 114.17
CA CYS A 44 -25.04 -42.75 114.02
C CYS A 44 -26.49 -43.13 114.37
N SER A 45 -26.78 -44.40 114.70
CA SER A 45 -28.12 -44.82 115.14
C SER A 45 -28.39 -44.45 116.61
N THR A 46 -27.35 -44.13 117.38
CA THR A 46 -27.44 -43.61 118.74
C THR A 46 -27.37 -42.08 118.77
N SER A 47 -28.03 -41.45 119.75
CA SER A 47 -28.00 -39.98 119.90
C SER A 47 -26.58 -39.45 120.14
N GLU A 48 -25.77 -40.17 120.91
CA GLU A 48 -24.38 -39.84 121.21
C GLU A 48 -23.47 -39.99 119.98
N GLY A 49 -23.59 -41.09 119.24
CA GLY A 49 -22.83 -41.30 118.01
C GLY A 49 -23.19 -40.28 116.92
N LEU A 50 -24.46 -39.90 116.80
CA LEU A 50 -24.87 -38.84 115.87
C LEU A 50 -24.31 -37.46 116.27
N ALA A 51 -24.20 -37.16 117.57
CA ALA A 51 -23.59 -35.93 118.05
C ALA A 51 -22.09 -35.89 117.72
N ASN A 52 -21.35 -36.95 118.02
CA ASN A 52 -19.91 -37.07 117.72
C ASN A 52 -19.65 -37.00 116.20
N ALA A 53 -20.44 -37.69 115.37
CA ALA A 53 -20.32 -37.61 113.91
C ALA A 53 -20.52 -36.18 113.37
N LYS A 54 -21.40 -35.39 114.00
CA LYS A 54 -21.61 -33.99 113.61
C LYS A 54 -20.41 -33.13 113.96
N GLU A 55 -19.80 -33.32 115.12
CA GLU A 55 -18.58 -32.60 115.54
C GLU A 55 -17.40 -32.92 114.63
N VAL A 56 -17.13 -34.21 114.38
CA VAL A 56 -16.10 -34.65 113.42
C VAL A 56 -16.30 -34.03 112.04
N ARG A 57 -17.56 -33.97 111.56
CA ARG A 57 -17.88 -33.35 110.28
C ARG A 57 -17.63 -31.84 110.29
N VAL A 58 -17.88 -31.15 111.40
CA VAL A 58 -17.58 -29.72 111.55
C VAL A 58 -16.07 -29.51 111.44
N ASP A 59 -15.26 -30.28 112.19
CA ASP A 59 -13.81 -30.16 112.20
C ASP A 59 -13.20 -30.38 110.80
N ILE A 60 -13.63 -31.42 110.08
CA ILE A 60 -13.19 -31.67 108.70
C ILE A 60 -13.65 -30.56 107.74
N ARG A 61 -14.88 -30.07 107.93
CA ARG A 61 -15.46 -29.04 107.09
C ARG A 61 -14.74 -27.71 107.26
N ASP A 62 -14.32 -27.39 108.47
CA ASP A 62 -13.63 -26.14 108.79
C ASP A 62 -12.25 -26.09 108.12
N VAL A 63 -11.48 -27.19 108.18
CA VAL A 63 -10.21 -27.30 107.42
C VAL A 63 -10.46 -27.20 105.91
N ARG A 64 -11.51 -27.83 105.38
CA ARG A 64 -11.87 -27.73 103.96
C ARG A 64 -12.20 -26.29 103.54
N TYR A 65 -12.93 -25.54 104.35
CA TYR A 65 -13.22 -24.13 104.05
C TYR A 65 -11.98 -23.25 104.22
N ALA A 66 -11.12 -23.53 105.20
CA ALA A 66 -9.86 -22.82 105.40
C ALA A 66 -8.93 -22.99 104.18
N LEU A 67 -8.83 -24.19 103.60
CA LEU A 67 -8.13 -24.43 102.33
C LEU A 67 -8.70 -23.59 101.19
N ALA A 68 -10.02 -23.63 100.96
CA ALA A 68 -10.66 -22.87 99.89
C ALA A 68 -10.46 -21.35 100.04
N ASN A 69 -10.54 -20.83 101.27
CA ASN A 69 -10.29 -19.43 101.57
C ASN A 69 -8.81 -19.05 101.39
N THR A 70 -7.89 -19.94 101.74
CA THR A 70 -6.45 -19.75 101.53
C THR A 70 -6.13 -19.68 100.04
N THR A 71 -6.65 -20.61 99.23
CA THR A 71 -6.52 -20.56 97.76
C THR A 71 -7.03 -19.24 97.19
N LYS A 72 -8.25 -18.85 97.59
CA LYS A 72 -8.86 -17.61 97.11
C LYS A 72 -8.01 -16.40 97.46
N THR A 73 -7.47 -16.35 98.67
CA THR A 73 -6.67 -15.21 99.18
C THR A 73 -5.28 -15.17 98.56
N ALA A 74 -4.60 -16.32 98.44
CA ALA A 74 -3.26 -16.44 97.88
C ALA A 74 -3.22 -16.05 96.38
N LEU A 75 -4.30 -16.28 95.62
CA LEU A 75 -4.39 -15.92 94.21
C LEU A 75 -4.60 -14.42 93.97
N VAL A 76 -5.17 -13.68 94.92
CA VAL A 76 -5.48 -12.24 94.78
C VAL A 76 -4.28 -11.41 94.28
N PRO A 77 -3.08 -11.46 94.91
CA PRO A 77 -1.95 -10.66 94.45
C PRO A 77 -1.49 -11.02 93.03
N TYR A 78 -1.58 -12.29 92.62
CA TYR A 78 -1.22 -12.70 91.26
C TYR A 78 -2.24 -12.21 90.23
N GLN A 79 -3.53 -12.37 90.51
CA GLN A 79 -4.60 -11.86 89.65
C GLN A 79 -4.53 -10.33 89.51
N GLN A 80 -4.19 -9.63 90.59
CA GLN A 80 -4.00 -8.19 90.58
C GLN A 80 -2.81 -7.79 89.69
N LYS A 81 -1.66 -8.46 89.83
CA LYS A 81 -0.49 -8.23 88.96
C LYS A 81 -0.80 -8.48 87.49
N VAL A 82 -1.57 -9.52 87.16
CA VAL A 82 -1.99 -9.81 85.77
C VAL A 82 -2.87 -8.68 85.23
N LYS A 83 -3.83 -8.18 86.02
CA LYS A 83 -4.68 -7.04 85.63
C LYS A 83 -3.86 -5.77 85.40
N GLU A 84 -2.93 -5.45 86.30
CA GLU A 84 -2.05 -4.30 86.20
C GLU A 84 -1.14 -4.37 84.96
N ALA A 85 -0.55 -5.55 84.70
CA ALA A 85 0.25 -5.79 83.51
C ALA A 85 -0.58 -5.59 82.23
N GLN A 86 -1.80 -6.13 82.18
CA GLN A 86 -2.68 -5.96 81.02
C GLN A 86 -3.07 -4.48 80.81
N ALA A 87 -3.37 -3.76 81.90
CA ALA A 87 -3.64 -2.33 81.83
C ALA A 87 -2.43 -1.56 81.27
N ARG A 88 -1.22 -1.91 81.69
CA ARG A 88 0.02 -1.30 81.18
C ARG A 88 0.22 -1.57 79.68
N VAL A 89 -0.05 -2.79 79.22
CA VAL A 89 0.03 -3.14 77.79
C VAL A 89 -0.91 -2.27 76.97
N ASN A 90 -2.16 -2.08 77.43
CA ASN A 90 -3.13 -1.24 76.72
C ASN A 90 -2.67 0.22 76.67
N GLN A 91 -2.20 0.78 77.79
CA GLN A 91 -1.65 2.13 77.83
C GLN A 91 -0.48 2.34 76.86
N VAL A 92 0.43 1.38 76.76
CA VAL A 92 1.58 1.47 75.85
C VAL A 92 1.12 1.47 74.39
N LYS A 93 0.13 0.64 74.04
CA LYS A 93 -0.45 0.61 72.69
C LYS A 93 -1.13 1.92 72.34
N GLU A 94 -2.06 2.37 73.19
CA GLU A 94 -2.80 3.62 72.97
C GLU A 94 -1.87 4.82 72.86
N PHE A 95 -0.84 4.90 73.71
CA PHE A 95 0.16 5.96 73.64
C PHE A 95 1.00 5.88 72.36
N GLY A 96 1.38 4.68 71.93
CA GLY A 96 2.11 4.48 70.67
C GLY A 96 1.30 4.91 69.46
N ASP A 97 0.02 4.53 69.41
CA ASP A 97 -0.90 4.93 68.33
C ASP A 97 -1.13 6.45 68.32
N ALA A 98 -1.32 7.06 69.50
CA ALA A 98 -1.47 8.51 69.61
C ALA A 98 -0.21 9.28 69.15
N LEU A 99 0.99 8.77 69.43
CA LEU A 99 2.23 9.35 68.93
C LEU A 99 2.36 9.21 67.42
N LYS A 100 2.00 8.04 66.87
CA LYS A 100 1.99 7.81 65.42
C LYS A 100 1.05 8.78 64.71
N ASP A 101 -0.18 8.94 65.21
CA ASP A 101 -1.16 9.87 64.63
C ASP A 101 -0.66 11.31 64.67
N ARG A 102 0.01 11.70 65.76
CA ARG A 102 0.62 13.04 65.88
C ARG A 102 1.75 13.25 64.87
N VAL A 103 2.57 12.23 64.60
CA VAL A 103 3.61 12.31 63.57
C VAL A 103 2.99 12.41 62.17
N LEU A 104 1.97 11.59 61.88
CA LEU A 104 1.25 11.64 60.60
C LEU A 104 0.58 13.01 60.37
N ALA A 105 0.02 13.63 61.40
CA ALA A 105 -0.57 14.97 61.30
C ALA A 105 0.47 16.06 60.97
N ILE A 106 1.74 15.85 61.31
CA ILE A 106 2.85 16.74 60.95
C ILE A 106 3.32 16.47 59.51
N GLU A 107 3.42 15.19 59.13
CA GLU A 107 3.91 14.75 57.82
C GLU A 107 2.91 15.06 56.69
N ALA A 108 1.62 14.78 56.90
CA ALA A 108 0.59 14.91 55.86
C ALA A 108 0.57 16.28 55.16
N PRO A 109 0.57 17.44 55.85
CA PRO A 109 0.60 18.72 55.15
C PRO A 109 1.92 18.97 54.40
N ILE A 110 3.04 18.40 54.84
CA ILE A 110 4.34 18.52 54.17
C ILE A 110 4.33 17.69 52.88
N ASP A 111 3.87 16.43 52.95
CA ASP A 111 3.74 15.54 51.81
C ASP A 111 2.80 16.12 50.74
N GLU A 112 1.64 16.64 51.15
CA GLU A 112 0.71 17.31 50.22
C GLU A 112 1.32 18.57 49.59
N ALA A 113 2.09 19.36 50.34
CA ALA A 113 2.80 20.53 49.80
C ALA A 113 3.90 20.13 48.80
N ILE A 114 4.65 19.06 49.07
CA ILE A 114 5.67 18.52 48.15
C ILE A 114 5.00 18.07 46.85
N LYS A 115 3.94 17.24 46.92
CA LYS A 115 3.20 16.77 45.75
C LYS A 115 2.62 17.90 44.91
N ALA A 116 2.08 18.94 45.57
CA ALA A 116 1.53 20.11 44.88
C ALA A 116 2.62 20.86 44.09
N GLU A 117 3.80 21.05 44.67
CA GLU A 117 4.92 21.73 44.01
C GLU A 117 5.55 20.88 42.90
N GLU A 118 5.74 19.57 43.13
CA GLU A 118 6.21 18.63 42.10
C GLU A 118 5.29 18.65 40.88
N LYS A 119 3.97 18.64 41.13
CA LYS A 119 2.98 18.79 40.07
C LYS A 119 3.12 20.13 39.34
N ARG A 120 3.22 21.24 40.05
CA ARG A 120 3.38 22.59 39.45
C ARG A 120 4.64 22.67 38.58
N VAL A 121 5.75 22.10 39.03
CA VAL A 121 7.01 22.05 38.29
C VAL A 121 6.88 21.15 37.07
N ALA A 122 6.24 19.99 37.20
CA ALA A 122 5.98 19.08 36.09
C ALA A 122 5.09 19.72 35.02
N ASP A 123 3.97 20.36 35.42
CA ASP A 123 3.05 21.04 34.51
C ASP A 123 3.75 22.22 33.80
N ALA A 124 4.54 23.02 34.52
CA ALA A 124 5.31 24.12 33.93
C ALA A 124 6.40 23.62 32.95
N LYS A 125 7.03 22.49 33.24
CA LYS A 125 8.00 21.87 32.34
C LYS A 125 7.31 21.32 31.09
N ALA A 126 6.21 20.59 31.25
CA ALA A 126 5.43 20.05 30.14
C ALA A 126 4.91 21.16 29.21
N GLU A 127 4.46 22.29 29.77
CA GLU A 127 4.02 23.44 28.98
C GLU A 127 5.19 24.08 28.21
N ARG A 128 6.35 24.27 28.85
CA ARG A 128 7.55 24.79 28.17
C ARG A 128 8.00 23.87 27.03
N GLU A 129 8.01 22.56 27.27
CA GLU A 129 8.35 21.56 26.26
C GLU A 129 7.34 21.56 25.11
N ARG A 130 6.04 21.72 25.39
CA ARG A 130 5.01 21.83 24.35
C ARG A 130 5.20 23.08 23.49
N VAL A 131 5.38 24.25 24.11
CA VAL A 131 5.61 25.52 23.40
C VAL A 131 6.88 25.44 22.55
N GLU A 132 7.94 24.85 23.09
CA GLU A 132 9.19 24.67 22.37
C GLU A 132 9.05 23.68 21.20
N ALA A 133 8.33 22.57 21.40
CA ALA A 133 8.05 21.61 20.34
C ALA A 133 7.23 22.25 19.20
N GLU A 134 6.20 23.03 19.54
CA GLU A 134 5.38 23.77 18.56
C GLU A 134 6.22 24.81 17.80
N ARG A 135 7.13 25.51 18.50
CA ARG A 135 8.08 26.44 17.87
C ARG A 135 8.98 25.71 16.88
N VAL A 136 9.61 24.62 17.30
CA VAL A 136 10.51 23.81 16.46
C VAL A 136 9.76 23.21 15.27
N GLU A 137 8.55 22.69 15.48
CA GLU A 137 7.71 22.13 14.41
C GLU A 137 7.35 23.20 13.37
N THR A 138 6.96 24.40 13.82
CA THR A 138 6.64 25.52 12.93
C THR A 138 7.84 25.89 12.07
N ILE A 139 9.03 25.98 12.66
CA ILE A 139 10.26 26.29 11.92
C ILE A 139 10.59 25.17 10.93
N ARG A 140 10.53 23.92 11.35
CA ARG A 140 10.78 22.76 10.48
C ARG A 140 9.78 22.70 9.32
N ALA A 141 8.51 23.00 9.54
CA ALA A 141 7.51 23.05 8.47
C ALA A 141 7.85 24.12 7.41
N LYS A 142 8.34 25.30 7.84
CA LYS A 142 8.84 26.32 6.91
C LYS A 142 10.02 25.82 6.09
N ILE A 143 10.98 25.12 6.71
CA ILE A 143 12.15 24.54 6.02
C ILE A 143 11.71 23.46 5.02
N THR A 144 10.83 22.54 5.43
CA THR A 144 10.30 21.48 4.57
C THR A 144 9.56 22.04 3.35
N ARG A 145 8.90 23.20 3.47
CA ARG A 145 8.25 23.86 2.33
C ARG A 145 9.21 24.12 1.18
N PHE A 146 10.44 24.56 1.46
CA PHE A 146 11.47 24.73 0.42
C PHE A 146 11.80 23.40 -0.25
N SER A 147 12.02 22.32 0.52
CA SER A 147 12.34 21.01 -0.06
C SER A 147 11.22 20.43 -0.94
N SER A 148 9.95 20.78 -0.66
CA SER A 148 8.80 20.26 -1.41
C SER A 148 8.47 21.06 -2.68
N VAL A 149 9.02 22.28 -2.83
CA VAL A 149 8.58 23.20 -3.89
C VAL A 149 8.89 22.69 -5.30
N ALA A 150 10.06 22.10 -5.52
CA ALA A 150 10.46 21.62 -6.84
C ALA A 150 9.53 20.51 -7.34
N ALA A 151 9.17 19.56 -6.46
CA ALA A 151 8.26 18.47 -6.77
C ALA A 151 6.85 18.98 -7.15
N ALA A 152 6.34 19.98 -6.41
CA ALA A 152 5.01 20.56 -6.67
C ALA A 152 4.90 21.26 -8.04
N TYR A 153 6.02 21.70 -8.61
CA TYR A 153 6.06 22.43 -9.87
C TYR A 153 6.62 21.62 -11.06
N ALA A 154 6.97 20.33 -10.87
CA ALA A 154 7.66 19.52 -11.88
C ALA A 154 6.96 19.43 -13.26
N SER A 155 5.63 19.45 -13.26
CA SER A 155 4.80 19.37 -14.48
C SER A 155 4.27 20.71 -14.99
N ARG A 156 4.69 21.81 -14.37
CA ARG A 156 4.22 23.17 -14.70
C ARG A 156 4.98 23.76 -15.88
N SER A 157 4.43 24.85 -16.42
CA SER A 157 5.04 25.61 -17.51
C SER A 157 6.32 26.32 -17.06
N ALA A 158 7.20 26.64 -18.01
CA ALA A 158 8.43 27.37 -17.74
C ALA A 158 8.16 28.71 -17.03
N ALA A 159 7.09 29.42 -17.42
CA ALA A 159 6.69 30.69 -16.82
C ALA A 159 6.25 30.53 -15.35
N GLU A 160 5.47 29.51 -15.02
CA GLU A 160 5.07 29.23 -13.63
C GLU A 160 6.28 28.87 -12.77
N VAL A 161 7.20 28.04 -13.29
CA VAL A 161 8.44 27.67 -12.58
C VAL A 161 9.33 28.91 -12.35
N ALA A 162 9.44 29.82 -13.33
CA ALA A 162 10.19 31.06 -13.18
C ALA A 162 9.63 31.97 -12.08
N ASN A 163 8.30 32.09 -12.01
CA ASN A 163 7.64 32.91 -10.99
C ASN A 163 7.90 32.40 -9.58
N ILE A 164 7.77 31.08 -9.36
CA ILE A 164 8.04 30.50 -8.03
C ILE A 164 9.54 30.56 -7.69
N LEU A 165 10.43 30.35 -8.66
CA LEU A 165 11.87 30.49 -8.48
C LEU A 165 12.23 31.90 -7.98
N GLN A 166 11.62 32.94 -8.58
CA GLN A 166 11.83 34.31 -8.15
C GLN A 166 11.32 34.54 -6.73
N SER A 167 10.14 34.02 -6.39
CA SER A 167 9.59 34.12 -5.02
C SER A 167 10.49 33.42 -3.99
N VAL A 168 11.09 32.28 -4.32
CA VAL A 168 12.03 31.58 -3.43
C VAL A 168 13.35 32.36 -3.29
N LYS A 169 13.87 32.97 -4.37
CA LYS A 169 15.05 33.84 -4.33
C LYS A 169 14.85 35.09 -3.46
N GLU A 170 13.65 35.65 -3.50
CA GLU A 170 13.28 36.82 -2.69
C GLU A 170 12.99 36.46 -1.22
N SER A 171 12.83 35.16 -0.91
CA SER A 171 12.60 34.70 0.46
C SER A 171 13.86 34.88 1.31
N VAL A 172 13.77 35.73 2.33
CA VAL A 172 14.83 36.01 3.29
C VAL A 172 14.68 35.08 4.50
N ILE A 173 15.75 34.36 4.85
CA ILE A 173 15.82 33.58 6.09
C ILE A 173 16.29 34.52 7.19
N LEU A 174 15.36 34.89 8.08
CA LEU A 174 15.64 35.81 9.18
C LEU A 174 15.98 35.04 10.47
N PRO A 175 17.01 35.45 11.23
CA PRO A 175 17.33 34.84 12.53
C PRO A 175 16.16 34.83 13.50
N GLU A 176 15.30 35.86 13.48
CA GLU A 176 14.15 35.97 14.36
C GLU A 176 13.05 34.93 14.04
N GLU A 177 12.99 34.46 12.79
CA GLU A 177 11.97 33.51 12.34
C GLU A 177 12.43 32.05 12.39
N TYR A 178 13.73 31.80 12.20
CA TYR A 178 14.30 30.46 12.11
C TYR A 178 15.18 30.09 13.32
N ALA A 179 15.54 31.09 14.15
CA ALA A 179 16.33 30.90 15.36
C ALA A 179 17.57 30.02 15.12
N GLU A 180 17.72 28.92 15.84
CA GLU A 180 18.85 28.00 15.69
C GLU A 180 18.89 27.25 14.35
N PHE A 181 17.80 27.26 13.58
CA PHE A 181 17.68 26.58 12.29
C PHE A 181 17.91 27.52 11.09
N GLU A 182 18.44 28.72 11.29
CA GLU A 182 18.73 29.68 10.21
C GLU A 182 19.63 29.07 9.12
N ALA A 183 20.69 28.38 9.53
CA ALA A 183 21.61 27.73 8.60
C ALA A 183 20.91 26.63 7.79
N GLU A 184 20.09 25.79 8.46
CA GLU A 184 19.31 24.74 7.79
C GLU A 184 18.28 25.33 6.81
N GLY A 185 17.60 26.41 7.19
CA GLY A 185 16.66 27.12 6.33
C GLY A 185 17.34 27.73 5.10
N THR A 186 18.52 28.30 5.27
CA THR A 186 19.33 28.85 4.17
C THR A 186 19.72 27.75 3.19
N ILE A 187 20.26 26.64 3.69
CA ILE A 187 20.62 25.48 2.87
C ILE A 187 19.39 24.93 2.12
N ALA A 188 18.24 24.80 2.79
CA ALA A 188 17.02 24.30 2.16
C ALA A 188 16.50 25.23 1.06
N ARG A 189 16.55 26.55 1.27
CA ARG A 189 16.19 27.55 0.25
C ARG A 189 17.14 27.47 -0.95
N ASP A 190 18.45 27.43 -0.71
CA ASP A 190 19.44 27.45 -1.77
C ASP A 190 19.38 26.16 -2.62
N ASN A 191 19.17 25.00 -1.99
CA ASN A 191 18.90 23.75 -2.68
C ASN A 191 17.59 23.82 -3.51
N ALA A 192 16.54 24.43 -2.97
CA ALA A 192 15.29 24.62 -3.70
C ALA A 192 15.46 25.54 -4.92
N ILE A 193 16.29 26.58 -4.82
CA ILE A 193 16.66 27.45 -5.94
C ILE A 193 17.36 26.63 -7.03
N GLU A 194 18.36 25.83 -6.68
CA GLU A 194 19.09 24.99 -7.64
C GLU A 194 18.18 23.98 -8.36
N GLN A 195 17.29 23.33 -7.61
CA GLN A 195 16.31 22.38 -8.18
C GLN A 195 15.31 23.08 -9.10
N LEU A 196 14.79 24.25 -8.71
CA LEU A 196 13.88 25.03 -9.54
C LEU A 196 14.55 25.61 -10.78
N GLU A 197 15.83 25.99 -10.72
CA GLU A 197 16.61 26.42 -11.90
C GLU A 197 16.79 25.28 -12.91
N THR A 198 17.10 24.09 -12.41
CA THR A 198 17.19 22.88 -13.23
C THR A 198 15.85 22.56 -13.88
N LEU A 199 14.78 22.62 -13.10
CA LEU A 199 13.42 22.36 -13.58
C LEU A 199 12.96 23.41 -14.60
N HIS A 200 13.26 24.68 -14.36
CA HIS A 200 12.91 25.77 -15.27
C HIS A 200 13.57 25.56 -16.64
N ARG A 201 14.87 25.23 -16.66
CA ARG A 201 15.59 24.92 -17.89
C ARG A 201 14.95 23.74 -18.64
N ALA A 202 14.65 22.66 -17.93
CA ALA A 202 13.99 21.50 -18.52
C ALA A 202 12.58 21.83 -19.05
N ALA A 203 11.84 22.74 -18.40
CA ALA A 203 10.53 23.19 -18.88
C ALA A 203 10.66 24.03 -20.16
N VAL A 204 11.63 24.97 -20.22
CA VAL A 204 11.93 25.76 -21.43
C VAL A 204 12.28 24.84 -22.59
N ASP A 205 13.18 23.88 -22.38
CA ASP A 205 13.62 22.94 -23.43
C ASP A 205 12.44 22.12 -23.98
N ARG A 206 11.53 21.66 -23.11
CA ARG A 206 10.32 20.92 -23.50
C ARG A 206 9.36 21.77 -24.33
N GLU A 207 9.14 23.02 -23.91
CA GLU A 207 8.23 23.94 -24.61
C GLU A 207 8.78 24.37 -25.97
N GLU A 208 10.09 24.62 -26.06
CA GLU A 208 10.76 24.90 -27.34
C GLU A 208 10.70 23.69 -28.28
N ALA A 209 10.93 22.48 -27.77
CA ALA A 209 10.82 21.26 -28.56
C ALA A 209 9.38 21.04 -29.06
N ALA A 210 8.37 21.27 -28.21
CA ALA A 210 6.97 21.18 -28.60
C ALA A 210 6.60 22.21 -29.68
N THR A 211 7.12 23.44 -29.57
CA THR A 211 6.91 24.49 -30.57
C THR A 211 7.54 24.15 -31.92
N LYS A 212 8.79 23.64 -31.91
CA LYS A 212 9.48 23.18 -33.12
C LYS A 212 8.74 22.01 -33.77
N LEU A 213 8.28 21.05 -32.97
CA LEU A 213 7.51 19.90 -33.45
C LEU A 213 6.19 20.32 -34.08
N ALA A 214 5.45 21.25 -33.45
CA ALA A 214 4.21 21.78 -34.00
C ALA A 214 4.43 22.52 -35.33
N ALA A 215 5.51 23.30 -35.44
CA ALA A 215 5.89 23.96 -36.69
C ALA A 215 6.22 22.95 -37.80
N GLN A 216 6.99 21.90 -37.48
CA GLN A 216 7.29 20.80 -38.42
C GLN A 216 6.05 20.04 -38.86
N GLN A 217 5.11 19.77 -37.95
CA GLN A 217 3.84 19.13 -38.27
C GLN A 217 3.01 19.97 -39.25
N LYS A 218 2.95 21.29 -39.03
CA LYS A 218 2.26 22.22 -39.92
C LYS A 218 2.89 22.28 -41.30
N GLU A 219 4.22 22.36 -41.40
CA GLU A 219 4.93 22.34 -42.68
C GLU A 219 4.69 21.03 -43.46
N LEU A 220 4.69 19.90 -42.76
CA LEU A 220 4.38 18.60 -43.35
C LEU A 220 2.93 18.52 -43.87
N GLU A 221 1.98 19.08 -43.13
CA GLU A 221 0.57 19.16 -43.53
C GLU A 221 0.39 20.06 -44.77
N GLU A 222 1.05 21.22 -44.81
CA GLU A 222 1.07 22.10 -45.98
C GLU A 222 1.70 21.41 -47.21
N LEU A 223 2.76 20.62 -47.02
CA LEU A 223 3.39 19.88 -48.12
C LEU A 223 2.46 18.77 -48.65
N ARG A 224 1.77 18.05 -47.76
CA ARG A 224 0.78 17.04 -48.15
C ARG A 224 -0.38 17.67 -48.90
N GLU A 225 -0.87 18.83 -48.48
CA GLU A 225 -1.96 19.49 -49.19
C GLU A 225 -1.50 20.02 -50.55
N LYS A 226 -0.29 20.58 -50.66
CA LYS A 226 0.31 20.94 -51.97
C LYS A 226 0.43 19.73 -52.89
N GLN A 227 0.86 18.57 -52.36
CA GLN A 227 0.91 17.33 -53.13
C GLN A 227 -0.48 16.89 -53.59
N ARG A 228 -1.50 16.95 -52.73
CA ARG A 228 -2.88 16.63 -53.12
C ARG A 228 -3.42 17.54 -54.22
N ILE A 229 -3.13 18.83 -54.15
CA ILE A 229 -3.52 19.79 -55.19
C ILE A 229 -2.79 19.47 -56.50
N ALA A 230 -1.47 19.23 -56.45
CA ALA A 230 -0.69 18.88 -57.63
C ALA A 230 -1.14 17.56 -58.26
N ASP A 231 -1.47 16.55 -57.45
CA ASP A 231 -2.00 15.27 -57.93
C ASP A 231 -3.38 15.44 -58.56
N ALA A 232 -4.26 16.26 -57.95
CA ALA A 232 -5.57 16.58 -58.50
C ALA A 232 -5.47 17.37 -59.83
N GLU A 233 -4.59 18.36 -59.91
CA GLU A 233 -4.31 19.11 -61.14
C GLU A 233 -3.74 18.20 -62.24
N ALA A 234 -2.82 17.29 -61.88
CA ALA A 234 -2.28 16.31 -62.80
C ALA A 234 -3.36 15.32 -63.30
N GLU A 235 -4.27 14.90 -62.42
CA GLU A 235 -5.41 14.06 -62.80
C GLU A 235 -6.38 14.79 -63.74
N GLU A 236 -6.72 16.04 -63.45
CA GLU A 236 -7.57 16.85 -64.31
C GLU A 236 -6.91 17.12 -65.67
N LEU A 237 -5.60 17.39 -65.71
CA LEU A 237 -4.88 17.53 -66.96
C LEU A 237 -4.85 16.21 -67.77
N ARG A 238 -4.74 15.06 -67.10
CA ARG A 238 -4.86 13.75 -67.75
C ARG A 238 -6.26 13.52 -68.31
N LYS A 239 -7.32 13.89 -67.58
CA LYS A 239 -8.71 13.83 -68.07
C LYS A 239 -8.90 14.73 -69.28
N GLN A 240 -8.43 15.97 -69.24
CA GLN A 240 -8.51 16.90 -70.36
C GLN A 240 -7.81 16.35 -71.61
N ARG A 241 -6.58 15.84 -71.48
CA ARG A 241 -5.87 15.20 -72.61
C ARG A 241 -6.61 13.98 -73.13
N ALA A 242 -7.14 13.12 -72.25
CA ALA A 242 -7.91 11.96 -72.65
C ALA A 242 -9.20 12.37 -73.39
N GLU A 243 -9.88 13.43 -72.97
CA GLU A 243 -11.05 13.98 -73.66
C GLU A 243 -10.69 14.60 -75.01
N GLU A 244 -9.61 15.37 -75.09
CA GLU A 244 -9.08 15.93 -76.34
C GLU A 244 -8.71 14.82 -77.34
N ASP A 245 -8.04 13.77 -76.88
CA ASP A 245 -7.71 12.61 -77.70
C ASP A 245 -8.98 11.88 -78.14
N ARG A 246 -9.99 11.75 -77.28
CA ARG A 246 -11.30 11.16 -77.64
C ARG A 246 -12.02 11.99 -78.70
N LEU A 247 -11.95 13.33 -78.60
CA LEU A 247 -12.49 14.27 -79.59
C LEU A 247 -11.75 14.18 -80.92
N ARG A 248 -10.41 14.10 -80.90
CA ARG A 248 -9.58 13.91 -82.10
C ARG A 248 -9.90 12.59 -82.79
N LEU A 249 -9.97 11.50 -82.02
CA LEU A 249 -10.28 10.18 -82.56
C LEU A 249 -11.69 10.15 -83.16
N LYS A 250 -12.67 10.79 -82.50
CA LYS A 250 -14.02 10.95 -83.05
C LYS A 250 -14.03 11.73 -84.36
N LYS A 251 -13.30 12.85 -84.45
CA LYS A 251 -13.17 13.60 -85.71
C LYS A 251 -12.54 12.77 -86.82
N GLN A 252 -11.49 12.00 -86.52
CA GLN A 252 -10.88 11.08 -87.50
C GLN A 252 -11.86 9.98 -87.95
N GLN A 253 -12.67 9.43 -87.05
CA GLN A 253 -13.72 8.48 -87.40
C GLN A 253 -14.79 9.13 -88.26
N ASP A 254 -15.28 10.32 -87.89
CA ASP A 254 -16.26 11.07 -88.67
C ASP A 254 -15.72 11.40 -90.08
N GLU A 255 -14.45 11.77 -90.21
CA GLU A 255 -13.76 12.01 -91.49
C GLU A 255 -13.62 10.73 -92.33
N LEU A 256 -13.21 9.61 -91.72
CA LEU A 256 -13.14 8.31 -92.40
C LEU A 256 -14.52 7.83 -92.86
N ASP A 257 -15.55 8.02 -92.04
CA ASP A 257 -16.94 7.69 -92.38
C ASP A 257 -17.47 8.59 -93.49
N GLN A 258 -17.04 9.85 -93.53
CA GLN A 258 -17.36 10.77 -94.62
C GLN A 258 -16.65 10.37 -95.92
N GLN A 259 -15.36 10.03 -95.86
CA GLN A 259 -14.63 9.48 -97.01
C GLN A 259 -15.25 8.18 -97.52
N ARG A 260 -15.69 7.28 -96.63
CA ARG A 260 -16.42 6.07 -97.02
C ARG A 260 -17.72 6.40 -97.73
N ARG A 261 -18.51 7.33 -97.19
CA ARG A 261 -19.75 7.80 -97.83
C ARG A 261 -19.50 8.43 -99.19
N ASP A 262 -18.46 9.25 -99.32
CA ASP A 262 -18.08 9.89 -100.58
C ASP A 262 -17.56 8.88 -101.61
N MET A 263 -16.74 7.91 -101.19
CA MET A 263 -16.30 6.80 -102.05
C MET A 263 -17.46 5.90 -102.48
N GLU A 264 -18.40 5.60 -101.59
CA GLU A 264 -19.61 4.86 -101.94
C GLU A 264 -20.49 5.66 -102.90
N ALA A 265 -20.64 6.97 -102.71
CA ALA A 265 -21.37 7.84 -103.63
C ALA A 265 -20.68 7.91 -105.01
N GLN A 266 -19.35 8.02 -105.05
CA GLN A 266 -18.57 7.97 -106.29
C GLN A 266 -18.67 6.62 -106.98
N GLN A 267 -18.60 5.51 -106.24
CA GLN A 267 -18.82 4.17 -106.81
C GLN A 267 -20.25 3.99 -107.33
N ARG A 268 -21.27 4.52 -106.64
CA ARG A 268 -22.65 4.52 -107.14
C ARG A 268 -22.74 5.31 -108.44
N GLN A 269 -22.15 6.51 -108.49
CA GLN A 269 -22.07 7.29 -109.72
C GLN A 269 -21.32 6.58 -110.85
N GLN A 270 -20.20 5.90 -110.56
CA GLN A 270 -19.46 5.12 -111.55
C GLN A 270 -20.29 3.93 -112.05
N ARG A 271 -20.93 3.17 -111.15
CA ARG A 271 -21.83 2.09 -111.54
C ARG A 271 -23.03 2.59 -112.35
N GLU A 272 -23.56 3.76 -112.02
CA GLU A 272 -24.63 4.40 -112.81
C GLU A 272 -24.14 4.81 -114.19
N ARG A 273 -22.94 5.40 -114.30
CA ARG A 273 -22.29 5.74 -115.58
C ARG A 273 -21.93 4.50 -116.40
N ASP A 274 -21.39 3.47 -115.78
CA ASP A 274 -21.05 2.20 -116.43
C ASP A 274 -22.32 1.47 -116.86
N ALA A 275 -23.38 1.49 -116.05
CA ALA A 275 -24.69 0.95 -116.45
C ALA A 275 -25.34 1.79 -117.57
N GLN A 276 -25.11 3.09 -117.63
CA GLN A 276 -25.47 3.92 -118.79
C GLN A 276 -24.64 3.54 -120.01
N TYR A 277 -23.32 3.47 -119.87
CA TYR A 277 -22.42 3.11 -120.95
C TYR A 277 -22.67 1.68 -121.47
N GLN A 278 -23.00 0.73 -120.61
CA GLN A 278 -23.42 -0.61 -121.00
C GLN A 278 -24.79 -0.60 -121.67
N ARG A 279 -25.75 0.20 -121.21
CA ARG A 279 -27.02 0.37 -121.94
C ARG A 279 -26.81 0.98 -123.33
N ASP A 280 -25.94 1.97 -123.45
CA ASP A 280 -25.56 2.58 -124.73
C ASP A 280 -24.80 1.59 -125.62
N GLN A 281 -23.91 0.77 -125.03
CA GLN A 281 -23.23 -0.31 -125.75
C GLN A 281 -24.14 -1.46 -126.13
N GLU A 282 -25.12 -1.83 -125.31
CA GLU A 282 -26.15 -2.82 -125.62
C GLU A 282 -27.10 -2.30 -126.69
N GLU A 283 -27.40 -1.01 -126.71
CA GLU A 283 -28.17 -0.37 -127.79
C GLU A 283 -27.34 -0.34 -129.09
N LEU A 284 -26.08 0.09 -129.02
CA LEU A 284 -25.14 0.01 -130.14
C LEU A 284 -24.89 -1.43 -130.60
N ALA A 285 -24.81 -2.40 -129.68
CA ALA A 285 -24.62 -3.81 -129.98
C ALA A 285 -25.92 -4.45 -130.46
N ARG A 286 -27.11 -4.03 -130.03
CA ARG A 286 -28.37 -4.42 -130.67
C ARG A 286 -28.44 -3.91 -132.10
N LEU A 287 -28.01 -2.67 -132.33
CA LEU A 287 -27.90 -2.09 -133.68
C LEU A 287 -26.84 -2.83 -134.51
N ARG A 288 -25.73 -3.27 -133.91
CA ARG A 288 -24.61 -3.95 -134.59
C ARG A 288 -24.82 -5.46 -134.75
N ALA A 289 -25.52 -6.12 -133.84
CA ALA A 289 -25.89 -7.53 -133.88
C ALA A 289 -27.11 -7.78 -134.77
N GLN A 290 -27.93 -6.75 -135.03
CA GLN A 290 -28.83 -6.77 -136.19
C GLN A 290 -28.09 -6.63 -137.53
N ALA A 291 -26.81 -6.26 -137.52
CA ALA A 291 -26.06 -5.94 -138.74
C ALA A 291 -24.90 -6.91 -139.10
N ALA A 292 -24.58 -7.94 -138.31
CA ALA A 292 -23.47 -8.85 -138.67
C ALA A 292 -23.54 -10.28 -138.10
N ALA A 293 -23.49 -11.26 -139.01
CA ALA A 293 -23.21 -12.68 -138.81
C ALA A 293 -21.68 -12.93 -138.61
N PRO A 294 -21.25 -14.15 -138.21
CA PRO A 294 -20.10 -14.37 -137.32
C PRO A 294 -18.74 -14.48 -138.02
N ALA A 295 -17.66 -14.15 -137.31
CA ALA A 295 -16.30 -14.54 -137.65
C ALA A 295 -15.37 -14.51 -136.42
N THR A 296 -14.42 -15.44 -136.47
CA THR A 296 -13.46 -15.88 -135.45
C THR A 296 -12.07 -15.22 -135.55
N VAL A 297 -11.28 -15.42 -134.47
CA VAL A 297 -9.80 -15.50 -134.32
C VAL A 297 -8.92 -14.24 -134.17
N ALA A 298 -8.00 -14.32 -133.18
CA ALA A 298 -6.58 -13.91 -133.12
C ALA A 298 -6.25 -12.96 -131.94
N GLU A 299 -5.49 -13.39 -130.90
CA GLU A 299 -4.01 -13.40 -130.75
C GLU A 299 -3.50 -12.03 -130.18
N VAL A 300 -2.72 -11.86 -129.09
CA VAL A 300 -1.29 -12.15 -128.84
C VAL A 300 -0.89 -11.63 -127.42
N VAL A 301 -0.16 -12.45 -126.63
CA VAL A 301 1.04 -12.24 -125.75
C VAL A 301 1.19 -11.02 -124.79
N ALA A 302 1.59 -11.30 -123.53
CA ALA A 302 2.73 -10.69 -122.77
C ALA A 302 2.68 -11.04 -121.25
N THR A 303 3.42 -12.06 -120.79
CA THR A 303 4.69 -12.02 -119.99
C THR A 303 4.57 -11.72 -118.47
N PRO A 304 5.14 -12.60 -117.60
CA PRO A 304 5.07 -12.51 -116.13
C PRO A 304 6.37 -12.03 -115.48
N VAL A 305 6.30 -11.45 -114.27
CA VAL A 305 7.43 -11.36 -113.33
C VAL A 305 6.91 -11.49 -111.89
N ALA A 306 7.41 -12.49 -111.18
CA ALA A 306 7.23 -12.73 -109.75
C ALA A 306 8.62 -12.91 -109.11
N VAL A 307 8.92 -12.17 -108.04
CA VAL A 307 10.10 -12.32 -107.15
C VAL A 307 9.66 -11.78 -105.77
N GLN A 308 9.50 -12.66 -104.77
CA GLN A 308 10.36 -12.82 -103.57
C GLN A 308 10.36 -11.58 -102.63
N THR A 309 10.35 -11.64 -101.31
CA THR A 309 10.70 -12.66 -100.30
C THR A 309 10.34 -12.10 -98.92
N ALA A 310 9.91 -12.97 -98.01
CA ALA A 310 10.18 -12.89 -96.56
C ALA A 310 11.13 -14.08 -96.23
N PRO A 311 11.58 -14.37 -94.99
CA PRO A 311 11.34 -13.75 -93.67
C PRO A 311 12.65 -13.72 -92.81
N ALA A 312 12.51 -13.77 -91.46
CA ALA A 312 13.49 -14.06 -90.38
C ALA A 312 13.63 -12.87 -89.41
N VAL A 313 13.66 -12.94 -88.07
CA VAL A 313 13.71 -13.98 -87.01
C VAL A 313 13.27 -13.25 -85.73
N VAL A 314 12.56 -13.88 -84.80
CA VAL A 314 12.75 -13.60 -83.36
C VAL A 314 12.69 -14.91 -82.58
N THR A 315 13.71 -15.05 -81.75
CA THR A 315 14.16 -16.20 -80.96
C THR A 315 13.32 -16.43 -79.71
N GLU A 316 13.35 -17.69 -79.28
CA GLU A 316 12.73 -18.29 -78.11
C GLU A 316 13.59 -18.13 -76.84
N ALA A 317 12.92 -18.14 -75.67
CA ALA A 317 13.27 -18.91 -74.44
C ALA A 317 13.28 -18.13 -73.10
N ASP A 318 12.44 -18.67 -72.22
CA ASP A 318 12.19 -18.60 -70.76
C ASP A 318 13.43 -18.99 -69.89
N PRO A 319 13.44 -19.18 -68.54
CA PRO A 319 12.60 -18.75 -67.39
C PRO A 319 13.36 -18.21 -66.13
N ALA A 320 12.64 -17.50 -65.23
CA ALA A 320 12.62 -17.46 -63.72
C ALA A 320 13.94 -17.50 -62.85
N PRO A 321 13.96 -17.42 -61.48
CA PRO A 321 12.96 -17.04 -60.44
C PRO A 321 13.53 -16.20 -59.22
N LEU A 322 12.67 -15.96 -58.19
CA LEU A 322 12.91 -15.65 -56.74
C LEU A 322 13.37 -14.22 -56.35
N GLU A 323 12.54 -13.46 -55.64
CA GLU A 323 12.37 -13.31 -54.17
C GLU A 323 13.09 -12.05 -53.65
N ASP A 324 12.34 -11.07 -53.14
CA ASP A 324 12.36 -10.81 -51.69
C ASP A 324 11.14 -9.95 -51.27
N VAL A 325 10.49 -10.42 -50.22
CA VAL A 325 9.35 -9.78 -49.55
C VAL A 325 9.95 -8.98 -48.39
N PRO A 326 9.74 -7.67 -48.25
CA PRO A 326 10.14 -7.00 -47.01
C PRO A 326 9.22 -7.47 -45.89
N ALA A 327 9.79 -8.28 -45.01
CA ALA A 327 9.25 -8.65 -43.72
C ALA A 327 8.94 -7.39 -42.89
N ASP A 328 7.81 -7.49 -42.21
CA ASP A 328 7.29 -6.60 -41.18
C ASP A 328 8.37 -6.32 -40.11
N SER A 329 9.16 -5.26 -40.32
CA SER A 329 10.27 -4.86 -39.44
C SER A 329 9.76 -3.93 -38.34
N ASN A 330 9.02 -4.50 -37.39
CA ASN A 330 8.69 -3.84 -36.13
C ASN A 330 9.03 -4.72 -34.91
N MET A 331 9.86 -5.74 -35.09
CA MET A 331 10.34 -6.58 -34.00
C MET A 331 11.66 -5.99 -33.46
N PRO A 332 11.71 -5.55 -32.20
CA PRO A 332 12.94 -5.00 -31.63
C PRO A 332 14.04 -6.05 -31.62
N SER A 333 15.27 -5.61 -31.86
CA SER A 333 16.44 -6.48 -31.80
C SER A 333 16.60 -7.09 -30.40
N ALA A 334 17.21 -8.27 -30.32
CA ALA A 334 17.44 -8.95 -29.03
C ALA A 334 18.23 -8.07 -28.03
N SER A 335 19.08 -7.17 -28.52
CA SER A 335 19.82 -6.21 -27.70
C SER A 335 18.90 -5.14 -27.10
N GLU A 336 17.95 -4.62 -27.87
CA GLU A 336 16.98 -3.62 -27.40
C GLU A 336 16.02 -4.23 -26.36
N VAL A 337 15.62 -5.49 -26.55
CA VAL A 337 14.80 -6.21 -25.56
C VAL A 337 15.54 -6.40 -24.24
N VAL A 338 16.83 -6.76 -24.28
CA VAL A 338 17.67 -6.89 -23.07
C VAL A 338 17.79 -5.55 -22.35
N GLU A 339 18.02 -4.46 -23.09
CA GLU A 339 18.18 -3.12 -22.51
C GLU A 339 16.89 -2.61 -21.86
N VAL A 340 15.73 -2.84 -22.49
CA VAL A 340 14.42 -2.49 -21.92
C VAL A 340 14.15 -3.30 -20.65
N VAL A 341 14.48 -4.59 -20.62
CA VAL A 341 14.30 -5.43 -19.42
C VAL A 341 15.25 -5.02 -18.31
N ALA A 342 16.52 -4.74 -18.62
CA ALA A 342 17.49 -4.24 -17.66
C ALA A 342 17.04 -2.91 -17.04
N MET A 343 16.54 -1.98 -17.87
CA MET A 343 16.04 -0.68 -17.43
C MET A 343 14.74 -0.80 -16.62
N ALA A 344 13.79 -1.63 -17.06
CA ALA A 344 12.49 -1.80 -16.39
C ALA A 344 12.60 -2.46 -15.01
N PHE A 345 13.56 -3.36 -14.84
CA PHE A 345 13.77 -4.10 -13.59
C PHE A 345 14.99 -3.64 -12.77
N CYS A 346 15.68 -2.59 -13.23
CA CYS A 346 16.88 -2.03 -12.59
C CYS A 346 17.98 -3.09 -12.33
N VAL A 347 18.19 -3.99 -13.30
CA VAL A 347 19.23 -5.03 -13.25
C VAL A 347 20.27 -4.80 -14.34
N THR A 348 21.40 -5.49 -14.26
CA THR A 348 22.44 -5.39 -15.30
C THR A 348 21.99 -6.04 -16.61
N ASN A 349 22.55 -5.61 -17.75
CA ASN A 349 22.28 -6.23 -19.06
C ASN A 349 22.64 -7.73 -19.08
N ASP A 350 23.64 -8.14 -18.30
CA ASP A 350 24.04 -9.55 -18.17
C ASP A 350 22.99 -10.37 -17.39
N GLU A 351 22.42 -9.81 -16.32
CA GLU A 351 21.33 -10.44 -15.55
C GLU A 351 20.03 -10.51 -16.37
N ALA A 352 19.66 -9.43 -17.05
CA ALA A 352 18.50 -9.39 -17.95
C ALA A 352 18.66 -10.42 -19.10
N SER A 353 19.85 -10.54 -19.67
CA SER A 353 20.16 -11.55 -20.69
C SER A 353 20.05 -12.98 -20.15
N ALA A 354 20.48 -13.22 -18.92
CA ALA A 354 20.38 -14.53 -18.27
C ALA A 354 18.91 -14.93 -18.02
N TRP A 355 18.06 -13.98 -17.63
CA TRP A 355 16.62 -14.20 -17.43
C TRP A 355 15.90 -14.51 -18.74
N LEU A 356 16.20 -13.78 -19.81
CA LEU A 356 15.60 -14.01 -21.13
C LEU A 356 16.02 -15.37 -21.72
N ARG A 357 17.27 -15.80 -21.49
CA ARG A 357 17.74 -17.14 -21.89
C ARG A 357 17.12 -18.28 -21.09
N THR A 358 16.68 -18.03 -19.85
CA THR A 358 16.00 -19.04 -19.03
C THR A 358 14.49 -19.12 -19.30
N LEU A 359 13.91 -18.09 -19.94
CA LEU A 359 12.50 -18.06 -20.35
C LEU A 359 12.27 -18.52 -21.80
N SER A 360 13.29 -18.46 -22.66
CA SER A 360 13.25 -19.06 -23.99
C SER A 360 13.54 -20.57 -23.88
N PHE A 361 12.53 -21.41 -24.10
CA PHE A 361 12.71 -22.88 -24.17
C PHE A 361 13.61 -23.32 -25.32
#